data_AF-A0A9D5GS07-F1
#
_entry.id   AF-A0A9D5GS07-F1
#
_cell.length_a   1.000
_cell.length_b   1.000
_cell.length_c   1.000
_cell.angle_alpha   90.00
_cell.angle_beta   90.00
_cell.angle_gamma   90.00
#
_symmetry.space_group_name_H-M   'P 1'
#
loop_
_entity.id
_entity.type
_entity.pdbx_description
1 polymer ?
#
loop_
_entity_poly.entity_id
_entity_poly.type
_entity_poly.pdbx_seq_one_letter_code
_entity_poly.pdbx_strand_id
1 'polypeptide(L)' 'METQFITDIKGHKTKAIISIEDYNHFIKLLEEEDCKLYDEAKKDVHEKTYTLEEVAEDIGYEL' A
#
# COMPACT_ATOMS: atom_id res chain seq x y z
N MET A 1 23.75 -2.70 5.19
CA MET A 1 24.08 -2.69 6.64
C MET A 1 23.29 -3.79 7.31
N GLU A 2 23.82 -4.47 8.33
CA GLU A 2 23.00 -5.40 9.11
C GLU A 2 21.99 -4.63 9.97
N THR A 3 20.75 -5.11 10.05
CA THR A 3 19.67 -4.48 10.81
C THR A 3 20.00 -4.48 12.30
N GLN A 4 20.15 -3.30 12.89
CA GLN A 4 20.42 -3.15 14.32
C GLN A 4 19.14 -2.83 15.06
N PHE A 5 19.01 -3.32 16.29
CA PHE A 5 17.84 -3.05 17.12
C PHE A 5 18.26 -2.27 18.35
N ILE A 6 17.58 -1.16 18.61
CA ILE A 6 17.71 -0.42 19.86
C ILE A 6 16.83 -1.14 20.88
N THR A 7 17.41 -1.55 22.00
CA THR A 7 16.67 -2.19 23.10
C THR A 7 16.52 -1.27 24.29
N ASP A 8 15.41 -1.39 25.00
CA ASP A 8 15.23 -0.79 26.32
C ASP A 8 16.11 -1.49 27.37
N ILE A 9 16.21 -0.91 28.57
CA ILE A 9 16.99 -1.44 29.72
C ILE A 9 16.60 -2.86 30.13
N LYS A 10 15.41 -3.33 29.73
CA LYS A 10 14.91 -4.71 29.94
C LYS A 10 15.23 -5.66 28.79
N GLY A 11 15.93 -5.21 27.75
CA GLY A 11 16.23 -5.99 26.55
C GLY A 11 15.10 -6.04 25.52
N HIS A 12 14.02 -5.27 25.71
CA HIS A 12 12.90 -5.20 24.77
C HIS A 12 13.29 -4.35 23.56
N LYS A 13 13.14 -4.88 22.34
CA LYS A 13 13.42 -4.14 21.10
C LYS A 13 12.40 -3.01 20.94
N THR A 14 12.88 -1.76 20.97
CA THR A 14 12.03 -0.56 20.87
C THR A 14 12.10 0.10 19.50
N LYS A 15 13.25 0.04 18.83
CA LYS A 15 13.43 0.61 17.48
C LYS A 15 14.32 -0.28 16.63
N ALA A 16 14.12 -0.25 15.32
CA ALA A 16 15.01 -0.87 14.36
C ALA A 16 15.74 0.23 13.58
N ILE A 17 17.04 0.06 13.40
CA ILE A 17 17.89 0.84 12.51
C ILE A 17 18.08 -0.01 11.26
N ILE A 18 17.46 0.45 10.18
CA ILE A 18 17.59 -0.13 8.85
C ILE A 18 18.36 0.83 7.95
N SER A 19 18.95 0.30 6.87
CA SER A 19 19.51 1.17 5.86
C SER A 19 18.41 1.94 5.14
N ILE A 20 18.74 3.09 4.57
CA ILE A 20 17.78 3.87 3.77
C ILE A 20 17.31 3.09 2.54
N GLU A 21 18.17 2.22 2.01
CA GLU A 21 17.85 1.34 0.87
C GLU A 21 16.77 0.33 1.26
N ASP A 22 16.90 -0.31 2.42
CA ASP A 22 15.89 -1.24 2.93
C ASP A 22 14.58 -0.52 3.23
N TYR A 23 14.63 0.67 3.83
CA TYR A 23 13.44 1.49 4.08
C TYR A 23 12.68 1.78 2.78
N ASN A 24 13.39 2.26 1.75
CA ASN A 24 12.77 2.55 0.45
C ASN A 24 12.23 1.28 -0.22
N HIS A 25 12.90 0.14 -0.05
CA HIS A 25 12.41 -1.14 -0.56
C HIS A 25 11.09 -1.55 0.12
N PHE A 26 10.99 -1.39 1.45
CA PHE A 26 9.76 -1.67 2.19
C PHE A 26 8.61 -0.73 1.81
N ILE A 27 8.88 0.57 1.64
CA ILE A 27 7.87 1.52 1.19
C ILE A 27 7.36 1.16 -0.21
N LYS A 28 8.28 0.84 -1.13
CA LYS A 28 7.90 0.42 -2.49
C LYS A 28 7.08 -0.87 -2.50
N LEU A 29 7.43 -1.84 -1.65
CA LEU A 29 6.67 -3.08 -1.49
C LEU A 29 5.24 -2.81 -1.00
N LEU A 30 5.07 -1.91 -0.03
CA LEU A 30 3.76 -1.51 0.48
C LEU A 30 2.92 -0.82 -0.62
N GLU A 31 3.52 0.07 -1.41
CA GLU A 31 2.84 0.71 -2.55
C GLU A 31 2.49 -0.29 -3.67
N GLU A 32 3.35 -1.29 -3.91
CA GLU A 32 3.06 -2.37 -4.87
C GLU A 32 1.98 -3.34 -4.38
N GLU A 33 1.85 -3.56 -3.06
CA GLU A 33 0.77 -4.38 -2.51
C GLU A 33 -0.60 -3.72 -2.70
N ASP A 34 -0.73 -2.41 -2.53
CA ASP A 34 -1.98 -1.70 -2.81
C ASP A 34 -2.40 -1.81 -4.29
N CYS A 35 -1.42 -1.74 -5.21
CA CYS A 35 -1.70 -1.96 -6.63
C CYS A 35 -2.11 -3.41 -6.93
N LYS A 36 -1.50 -4.40 -6.26
CA LYS A 36 -1.85 -5.82 -6.40
C LYS A 36 -3.23 -6.12 -5.83
N LEU A 37 -3.57 -5.58 -4.66
CA LEU A 37 -4.90 -5.71 -4.07
C LEU A 37 -5.97 -5.09 -4.97
N TYR A 38 -5.67 -3.94 -5.59
CA TYR A 38 -6.55 -3.33 -6.58
C TYR A 38 -6.71 -4.21 -7.84
N ASP A 39 -5.61 -4.75 -8.38
CA ASP A 39 -5.65 -5.65 -9.54
C ASP A 39 -6.34 -7.00 -9.22
N GLU A 40 -6.23 -7.49 -7.98
CA GLU A 40 -6.87 -8.72 -7.51
C GLU A 40 -8.37 -8.52 -7.29
N ALA A 41 -8.78 -7.40 -6.68
CA ALA A 41 -10.19 -7.01 -6.60
C ALA A 41 -10.82 -6.85 -7.99
N LYS A 42 -10.06 -6.32 -8.96
CA LYS A 42 -10.53 -6.18 -10.35
C LYS A 42 -10.58 -7.51 -11.12
N LYS A 43 -9.90 -8.56 -10.65
CA LYS A 43 -9.95 -9.91 -11.25
C LYS A 43 -11.18 -10.70 -10.84
N ASP A 44 -11.83 -10.37 -9.72
CA ASP A 44 -13.12 -10.94 -9.34
C ASP A 44 -14.24 -10.25 -10.14
N VAL A 45 -14.40 -10.67 -11.39
CA VAL A 45 -15.33 -10.09 -12.38
C VAL A 45 -16.78 -10.52 -12.10
N HIS A 46 -17.33 -10.11 -10.97
CA HIS A 46 -18.77 -10.14 -10.70
C HIS A 46 -19.35 -8.77 -10.32
N GLU A 47 -18.50 -7.75 -10.18
CA GLU A 47 -18.96 -6.39 -9.92
C GLU A 47 -19.24 -5.63 -11.21
N LYS A 48 -20.32 -4.86 -11.20
CA LYS A 48 -20.76 -4.06 -12.34
C LYS A 48 -19.86 -2.82 -12.43
N THR A 49 -18.92 -2.83 -13.36
CA THR A 49 -18.02 -1.70 -13.61
C THR A 49 -18.78 -0.58 -14.30
N TYR A 50 -18.67 0.64 -13.78
CA TYR A 50 -19.16 1.85 -14.43
C TYR A 50 -17.97 2.66 -14.94
N THR A 51 -18.09 3.27 -16.12
CA THR A 51 -17.10 4.23 -16.60
C THR A 51 -17.22 5.56 -15.85
N LEU A 52 -16.19 6.39 -15.95
CA LEU A 52 -16.21 7.71 -15.32
C LEU A 52 -17.38 8.55 -15.83
N GLU A 53 -17.74 8.44 -17.12
CA GLU A 53 -18.89 9.11 -17.69
C GLU A 53 -20.21 8.60 -17.09
N GLU A 54 -20.37 7.28 -16.93
CA GLU A 54 -21.58 6.68 -16.34
C GLU A 54 -21.77 7.11 -14.88
N VAL A 55 -20.68 7.17 -14.10
CA VAL A 55 -20.73 7.66 -12.72
C VAL A 55 -21.01 9.16 -12.68
N ALA A 56 -20.39 9.95 -13.56
CA ALA A 56 -20.58 11.38 -13.64
C ALA A 56 -22.04 11.74 -13.97
N GLU A 57 -22.67 11.01 -14.89
CA GLU A 57 -24.08 11.17 -15.23
C GLU A 57 -25.00 10.80 -14.04
N ASP A 58 -24.72 9.70 -13.34
CA ASP A 58 -25.53 9.22 -12.20
C ASP A 58 -25.49 10.18 -11.00
N ILE A 59 -24.34 10.84 -10.76
CA ILE A 59 -24.18 11.80 -9.66
C ILE A 59 -24.46 13.26 -10.08
N GLY A 60 -24.81 13.51 -11.35
CA GLY A 60 -25.08 14.85 -11.89
C GLY A 60 -23.85 15.76 -11.97
N TYR A 61 -22.67 15.18 -12.19
CA TYR A 61 -21.42 15.89 -12.38
C TYR A 61 -21.15 16.06 -13.89
N GLU A 62 -20.97 17.30 -14.35
CA GLU A 62 -20.54 17.57 -15.73
C GLU A 62 -19.00 17.42 -15.82
N LEU A 63 -18.53 16.47 -16.63
CA LEU A 63 -17.10 16.23 -16.93
C LEU A 63 -16.52 17.29 -17.88
#